data_AF-A9IWQ2-F1
#
_entry.id   AF-A9IWQ2-F1
#
_cell.length_a   1.000
_cell.length_b   1.000
_cell.length_c   1.000
_cell.angle_alpha   90.00
_cell.angle_beta   90.00
_cell.angle_gamma   90.00
#
_symmetry.space_group_name_H-M   'P 1'
#
loop_
_entity.id
_entity.type
_entity.pdbx_description
1 polymer ?
#
loop_
_entity_poly.entity_id
_entity_poly.type
_entity_poly.pdbx_seq_one_letter_code
_entity_poly.pdbx_strand_id
1 'polypeptide(L)'
;MKKDHPHPFPSSSIQELIKLYEQAAAEVSGPAPLPKEAPSKSKRLSTILEKDEERQSLLREETVTEEVTQASGRMTNPTTPFTRSSSTKRPQEPETTRATVASQRATRILSEEEITLLLQHNSLVRTYQEEIQHLSANAYGNPNILQEKMQEIQRNPAAGEELSWRMAAYPESLAKLSGTSMFGFKNRARRQAEENFSALCVTLDGYTEAVKQARESLSRSPEQELKNYERFMGKSAVAELLKKPYHREKESSSEAEISIQIHQHSKVKRHHAQIQYWCKVVFGDENILQSHVEVLFQNPEMIEQLAQQLAGNPQSFHKYAGRNFCGLKNRARRHAEAGLSHLIDATDNYATAVTQVRESLSRTQQTNQEHNETSERTQVLHQQQSVSQSVQRPDPSTVTHEGATPSTQQRETDFRPRKTAAPKSMAFAS
;
A
#
# COMPACT_ATOMS: atom_id res chain seq x y z
N MET A 1 -7.49 20.87 -54.83
CA MET A 1 -8.19 19.64 -55.26
C MET A 1 -7.89 18.55 -54.24
N LYS A 2 -8.90 18.13 -53.46
CA LYS A 2 -8.79 17.06 -52.45
C LYS A 2 -8.93 15.71 -53.17
N LYS A 3 -8.10 14.73 -52.84
CA LYS A 3 -8.26 13.32 -53.25
C LYS A 3 -8.47 12.49 -52.00
N ASP A 4 -9.64 11.87 -51.92
CA ASP A 4 -10.04 10.93 -50.90
C ASP A 4 -9.27 9.60 -51.03
N HIS A 5 -8.95 8.97 -49.90
CA HIS A 5 -8.51 7.58 -49.82
C HIS A 5 -9.53 6.80 -48.99
N PRO A 6 -9.89 5.57 -49.41
CA PRO A 6 -10.96 4.80 -48.77
C PRO A 6 -10.48 4.16 -47.45
N HIS A 7 -11.32 4.25 -46.43
CA HIS A 7 -11.18 3.46 -45.21
C HIS A 7 -11.42 1.97 -45.50
N PRO A 8 -10.53 1.06 -45.08
CA PRO A 8 -10.86 -0.36 -44.99
C PRO A 8 -11.63 -0.58 -43.68
N PHE A 9 -12.53 -1.57 -43.68
CA PHE A 9 -13.41 -2.01 -42.60
C PHE A 9 -14.80 -1.36 -42.60
N PRO A 10 -15.86 -2.10 -43.01
CA PRO A 10 -17.22 -1.72 -42.69
C PRO A 10 -17.40 -1.82 -41.17
N SER A 11 -17.90 -0.76 -40.55
CA SER A 11 -18.25 -0.77 -39.13
C SER A 11 -19.48 -1.66 -38.94
N SER A 12 -19.27 -2.96 -38.72
CA SER A 12 -20.32 -3.83 -38.22
C SER A 12 -20.82 -3.29 -36.89
N SER A 13 -22.14 -3.11 -36.80
CA SER A 13 -22.80 -2.59 -35.61
C SER A 13 -22.56 -3.53 -34.43
N ILE A 14 -22.43 -2.98 -33.23
CA ILE A 14 -22.23 -3.72 -31.98
C ILE A 14 -23.27 -4.85 -31.81
N GLN A 15 -24.48 -4.68 -32.37
CA GLN A 15 -25.53 -5.70 -32.39
C GLN A 15 -25.18 -6.95 -33.23
N GLU A 16 -24.41 -6.81 -34.31
CA GLU A 16 -23.91 -7.95 -35.07
C GLU A 16 -22.84 -8.72 -34.30
N LEU A 17 -22.00 -8.01 -33.55
CA LEU A 17 -20.98 -8.62 -32.69
C LEU A 17 -21.62 -9.42 -31.56
N ILE A 18 -22.68 -8.89 -30.95
CA ILE A 18 -23.44 -9.57 -29.89
C ILE A 18 -24.10 -10.85 -30.44
N LYS A 19 -24.72 -10.79 -31.63
CA LYS A 19 -25.31 -11.98 -32.27
C LYS A 19 -24.30 -13.07 -32.56
N LEU A 20 -23.10 -12.72 -33.02
CA LEU A 20 -22.03 -13.68 -33.27
C LEU A 20 -21.57 -14.36 -31.96
N TYR A 21 -21.56 -13.62 -30.85
CA TYR A 21 -21.19 -14.15 -29.54
C TYR A 21 -22.25 -15.09 -28.96
N GLU A 22 -23.54 -14.73 -29.10
CA GLU A 22 -24.65 -15.59 -28.68
C GLU A 22 -24.73 -16.89 -29.50
N GLN A 23 -24.43 -16.82 -30.81
CA GLN A 23 -24.41 -17.99 -31.68
C GLN A 23 -23.26 -18.95 -31.32
N ALA A 24 -22.07 -18.42 -31.01
CA ALA A 24 -20.94 -19.24 -30.56
C ALA A 24 -21.18 -19.87 -29.17
N ALA A 25 -21.88 -19.16 -28.27
CA ALA A 25 -22.23 -19.69 -26.95
C ALA A 25 -23.27 -20.84 -27.04
N ALA A 26 -24.19 -20.78 -28.00
CA ALA A 26 -25.17 -21.84 -28.24
C ALA A 26 -24.53 -23.14 -28.76
N GLU A 27 -23.44 -23.07 -29.53
CA GLU A 27 -22.72 -24.25 -30.04
C GLU A 27 -21.94 -25.02 -28.97
N VAL A 28 -21.59 -24.36 -27.85
CA VAL A 28 -20.87 -24.98 -26.73
C VAL A 28 -21.81 -25.65 -25.72
N SER A 29 -23.11 -25.35 -25.78
CA SER A 29 -24.15 -25.84 -24.84
C SER A 29 -25.02 -26.97 -25.43
N GLY A 30 -24.46 -27.81 -26.31
CA GLY A 30 -25.10 -29.03 -26.81
C GLY A 30 -24.59 -30.29 -26.07
N PRO A 31 -25.45 -31.29 -25.76
CA PRO A 31 -25.02 -32.49 -25.06
C PRO A 31 -24.05 -33.33 -25.91
N ALA A 32 -22.99 -33.81 -25.26
CA ALA A 32 -21.90 -34.58 -25.87
C ALA A 32 -22.39 -35.81 -26.65
N PRO A 33 -21.88 -36.07 -27.88
CA PRO A 33 -22.09 -37.35 -28.54
C PRO A 33 -21.21 -38.43 -27.89
N LEU A 34 -21.84 -39.55 -27.54
CA LEU A 34 -21.22 -40.79 -27.09
C LEU A 34 -20.12 -41.27 -28.06
N PRO A 35 -18.98 -41.81 -27.56
CA PRO A 35 -17.96 -42.37 -28.43
C PRO A 35 -18.42 -43.72 -29.01
N LYS A 36 -18.34 -43.83 -30.33
CA LYS A 36 -18.55 -45.07 -31.08
C LYS A 36 -17.35 -46.00 -30.89
N GLU A 37 -17.62 -47.20 -30.39
CA GLU A 37 -16.72 -48.34 -30.45
C GLU A 37 -16.36 -48.70 -31.91
N ALA A 38 -15.09 -49.05 -32.11
CA ALA A 38 -14.67 -49.91 -33.21
C ALA A 38 -13.59 -50.90 -32.71
N PRO A 39 -13.57 -52.15 -33.21
CA PRO A 39 -13.01 -53.29 -32.50
C PRO A 39 -11.50 -53.43 -32.74
N SER A 40 -10.73 -53.52 -31.66
CA SER A 40 -9.31 -53.88 -31.74
C SER A 40 -9.15 -55.39 -31.59
N LYS A 41 -8.53 -56.00 -32.61
CA LYS A 41 -8.34 -57.44 -32.71
C LYS A 41 -7.32 -57.95 -31.70
N SER A 42 -7.73 -59.00 -31.00
CA SER A 42 -6.94 -59.92 -30.19
C SER A 42 -5.58 -60.30 -30.80
N LYS A 43 -4.51 -60.16 -30.01
CA LYS A 43 -3.43 -61.15 -29.95
C LYS A 43 -3.08 -61.46 -28.49
N ARG A 44 -3.38 -62.71 -28.18
CA ARG A 44 -3.15 -63.54 -27.00
C ARG A 44 -1.65 -63.75 -26.73
N LEU A 45 -1.27 -63.77 -25.44
CA LEU A 45 -0.24 -64.57 -24.72
C LEU A 45 -0.16 -63.95 -23.29
N SER A 46 -0.86 -64.42 -22.25
CA SER A 46 -0.54 -65.53 -21.32
C SER A 46 0.88 -65.39 -20.71
N THR A 47 1.19 -65.46 -19.39
CA THR A 47 0.56 -66.16 -18.25
C THR A 47 1.24 -65.72 -16.91
N ILE A 48 0.44 -65.38 -15.90
CA ILE A 48 0.47 -65.73 -14.44
C ILE A 48 1.82 -66.05 -13.74
N LEU A 49 2.09 -65.40 -12.59
CA LEU A 49 2.28 -66.10 -11.30
C LEU A 49 1.97 -65.19 -10.09
N GLU A 50 0.88 -65.51 -9.38
CA GLU A 50 0.67 -65.20 -7.96
C GLU A 50 1.59 -66.08 -7.10
N LYS A 51 1.98 -65.58 -5.93
CA LYS A 51 1.98 -66.40 -4.71
C LYS A 51 1.90 -65.55 -3.44
N ASP A 52 0.89 -65.90 -2.65
CA ASP A 52 0.60 -65.53 -1.28
C ASP A 52 1.67 -65.95 -0.26
N GLU A 53 1.69 -65.28 0.89
CA GLU A 53 1.37 -65.82 2.23
C GLU A 53 1.95 -64.85 3.30
N GLU A 54 1.18 -64.17 4.16
CA GLU A 54 0.33 -64.60 5.30
C GLU A 54 1.04 -64.58 6.68
N ARG A 55 0.21 -64.29 7.71
CA ARG A 55 0.36 -64.37 9.18
C ARG A 55 0.85 -63.11 9.90
N GLN A 56 0.06 -62.41 10.72
CA GLN A 56 -0.95 -62.70 11.77
C GLN A 56 -0.39 -62.34 13.15
N SER A 57 -1.30 -61.80 13.99
CA SER A 57 -1.34 -61.78 15.48
C SER A 57 -1.32 -60.37 16.05
N LEU A 58 -2.11 -59.97 17.06
CA LEU A 58 -3.22 -60.54 17.83
C LEU A 58 -3.59 -59.44 18.87
N LEU A 59 -4.88 -59.33 19.23
CA LEU A 59 -5.43 -58.81 20.51
C LEU A 59 -5.03 -57.39 20.96
N ARG A 60 -5.92 -56.51 21.42
CA ARG A 60 -6.87 -56.74 22.51
C ARG A 60 -7.92 -55.60 22.53
N GLU A 61 -9.20 -55.95 22.46
CA GLU A 61 -10.30 -55.13 22.97
C GLU A 61 -10.25 -55.14 24.51
N GLU A 62 -10.51 -53.99 25.15
CA GLU A 62 -11.03 -53.96 26.50
C GLU A 62 -11.98 -52.76 26.64
N THR A 63 -13.25 -53.08 26.76
CA THR A 63 -14.39 -52.28 27.19
C THR A 63 -14.33 -52.00 28.70
N VAL A 64 -14.94 -50.88 29.15
CA VAL A 64 -15.61 -50.62 30.47
C VAL A 64 -15.91 -49.09 30.52
N THR A 65 -17.13 -48.61 30.22
CA THR A 65 -18.25 -48.24 31.14
C THR A 65 -17.83 -47.43 32.39
N GLU A 66 -18.12 -46.12 32.44
CA GLU A 66 -19.32 -45.49 33.06
C GLU A 66 -19.16 -45.27 34.59
N GLU A 67 -19.12 -44.02 35.07
CA GLU A 67 -20.02 -43.56 36.15
C GLU A 67 -19.87 -42.06 36.49
N VAL A 68 -21.00 -41.53 36.93
CA VAL A 68 -21.41 -40.16 37.27
C VAL A 68 -21.09 -39.85 38.74
N THR A 69 -20.85 -38.58 39.10
CA THR A 69 -21.49 -37.95 40.28
C THR A 69 -21.32 -36.44 40.33
N GLN A 70 -22.46 -35.77 40.41
CA GLN A 70 -22.66 -34.39 40.86
C GLN A 70 -22.65 -34.32 42.39
N ALA A 71 -22.17 -33.20 42.95
CA ALA A 71 -22.60 -32.59 44.22
C ALA A 71 -22.17 -31.11 44.17
N SER A 72 -23.02 -30.08 44.15
CA SER A 72 -24.14 -29.65 45.01
C SER A 72 -23.73 -29.08 46.37
N GLY A 73 -24.13 -27.81 46.60
CA GLY A 73 -24.01 -26.99 47.83
C GLY A 73 -23.39 -25.63 47.50
N ARG A 74 -24.10 -24.51 47.26
CA ARG A 74 -25.25 -23.81 47.87
C ARG A 74 -25.00 -23.23 49.27
N MET A 75 -25.18 -21.89 49.34
CA MET A 75 -25.43 -21.01 50.52
C MET A 75 -24.17 -20.56 51.30
N THR A 76 -23.96 -19.30 51.72
CA THR A 76 -24.81 -18.09 51.88
C THR A 76 -23.93 -16.86 52.22
N ASN A 77 -24.36 -15.66 51.83
CA ASN A 77 -23.93 -14.38 52.41
C ASN A 77 -24.25 -14.30 53.92
N PRO A 78 -23.62 -13.39 54.68
CA PRO A 78 -24.45 -12.33 55.26
C PRO A 78 -23.80 -10.94 55.36
N THR A 79 -24.69 -9.96 55.48
CA THR A 79 -24.47 -8.51 55.59
C THR A 79 -24.83 -8.03 57.02
N THR A 80 -23.91 -7.28 57.66
CA THR A 80 -24.04 -6.26 58.76
C THR A 80 -24.69 -6.69 60.12
N PRO A 81 -24.69 -5.89 61.25
CA PRO A 81 -24.45 -4.43 61.47
C PRO A 81 -23.81 -3.96 62.83
N PHE A 82 -23.76 -2.62 63.02
CA PHE A 82 -23.75 -1.78 64.27
C PHE A 82 -22.43 -1.37 65.04
N THR A 83 -22.09 -0.08 64.88
CA THR A 83 -21.79 1.01 65.86
C THR A 83 -20.86 0.83 67.09
N ARG A 84 -19.96 1.81 67.33
CA ARG A 84 -20.03 2.75 68.48
C ARG A 84 -19.06 3.95 68.33
N SER A 85 -19.55 5.07 68.84
CA SER A 85 -19.09 6.47 68.88
C SER A 85 -17.90 6.81 69.81
N SER A 86 -17.15 7.85 69.47
CA SER A 86 -16.73 8.90 70.43
C SER A 86 -16.40 10.24 69.74
N SER A 87 -16.97 11.30 70.30
CA SER A 87 -16.86 12.76 70.07
C SER A 87 -15.39 13.28 70.12
N THR A 88 -14.98 14.47 69.66
CA THR A 88 -15.56 15.82 69.75
C THR A 88 -14.68 16.84 68.97
N LYS A 89 -15.27 17.98 68.58
CA LYS A 89 -14.69 19.32 68.27
C LYS A 89 -14.35 19.70 66.82
N ARG A 90 -15.31 20.40 66.20
CA ARG A 90 -15.13 21.57 65.30
C ARG A 90 -14.62 22.77 66.13
N PRO A 91 -13.91 23.75 65.53
CA PRO A 91 -14.56 24.85 64.78
C PRO A 91 -13.87 25.14 63.41
N GLN A 92 -14.66 25.25 62.35
CA GLN A 92 -14.93 26.46 61.55
C GLN A 92 -13.77 26.96 60.66
N GLU A 93 -14.15 27.12 59.39
CA GLU A 93 -13.38 27.53 58.22
C GLU A 93 -12.74 28.93 58.38
N PRO A 94 -11.81 29.28 57.48
CA PRO A 94 -12.30 30.08 56.37
C PRO A 94 -11.99 29.48 55.00
N GLU A 95 -12.98 29.65 54.13
CA GLU A 95 -12.91 29.59 52.68
C GLU A 95 -11.54 30.03 52.16
N THR A 96 -10.85 29.13 51.48
CA THR A 96 -9.91 29.53 50.45
C THR A 96 -10.28 28.71 49.23
N THR A 97 -10.95 29.40 48.32
CA THR A 97 -11.16 29.10 46.91
C THR A 97 -9.90 28.45 46.31
N ARG A 98 -9.77 27.13 46.45
CA ARG A 98 -9.01 26.34 45.50
C ARG A 98 -9.92 26.14 44.31
N ALA A 99 -9.89 27.13 43.42
CA ALA A 99 -10.07 26.89 42.01
C ALA A 99 -9.19 25.68 41.68
N THR A 100 -9.83 24.51 41.64
CA THR A 100 -9.22 23.30 41.11
C THR A 100 -9.08 23.63 39.65
N VAL A 101 -7.88 24.11 39.30
CA VAL A 101 -7.42 24.23 37.94
C VAL A 101 -7.63 22.85 37.37
N ALA A 102 -8.70 22.71 36.59
CA ALA A 102 -8.85 21.61 35.67
C ALA A 102 -7.59 21.68 34.81
N SER A 103 -6.60 20.88 35.20
CA SER A 103 -5.50 20.52 34.34
C SER A 103 -6.21 19.89 33.16
N GLN A 104 -6.39 20.68 32.11
CA GLN A 104 -6.65 20.19 30.78
C GLN A 104 -5.43 19.33 30.46
N ARG A 105 -5.44 18.07 30.93
CA ARG A 105 -4.64 17.02 30.33
C ARG A 105 -5.12 17.02 28.90
N ALA A 106 -4.36 17.67 28.04
CA ALA A 106 -4.48 17.48 26.61
C ALA A 106 -4.30 15.98 26.41
N THR A 107 -5.42 15.27 26.26
CA THR A 107 -5.43 13.84 26.03
C THR A 107 -4.59 13.64 24.77
N ARG A 108 -3.37 13.12 24.92
CA ARG A 108 -2.47 12.95 23.79
C ARG A 108 -3.12 11.90 22.88
N ILE A 109 -3.67 12.34 21.77
CA ILE A 109 -4.16 11.45 20.71
C ILE A 109 -2.94 11.08 19.87
N LEU A 110 -2.68 9.78 19.73
CA LEU A 110 -1.62 9.27 18.87
C LEU A 110 -2.10 9.29 17.41
N SER A 111 -1.23 9.68 16.48
CA SER A 111 -1.50 9.53 15.04
C SER A 111 -1.45 8.06 14.62
N GLU A 112 -2.00 7.76 13.45
CA GLU A 112 -2.00 6.40 12.89
C GLU A 112 -0.57 5.87 12.65
N GLU A 113 0.34 6.76 12.27
CA GLU A 113 1.76 6.47 12.07
C GLU A 113 2.46 6.19 13.41
N GLU A 114 2.19 6.99 14.44
CA GLU A 114 2.72 6.77 15.79
C GLU A 114 2.24 5.42 16.35
N ILE A 115 0.97 5.07 16.13
CA ILE A 115 0.41 3.76 16.52
C ILE A 115 1.14 2.64 15.78
N THR A 116 1.33 2.77 14.47
CA THR A 116 2.01 1.77 13.65
C THR A 116 3.45 1.54 14.11
N LEU A 117 4.18 2.61 14.44
CA LEU A 117 5.55 2.52 14.96
C LEU A 117 5.57 1.78 16.31
N LEU A 118 4.67 2.12 17.23
CA LEU A 118 4.61 1.47 18.54
C LEU A 118 4.19 -0.02 18.43
N LEU A 119 3.31 -0.37 17.51
CA LEU A 119 2.88 -1.76 17.28
C LEU A 119 4.04 -2.70 16.95
N GLN A 120 5.04 -2.25 16.18
CA GLN A 120 6.23 -3.05 15.85
C GLN A 120 7.07 -3.42 17.08
N HIS A 121 6.89 -2.67 18.17
CA HIS A 121 7.56 -2.89 19.45
C HIS A 121 6.68 -3.59 20.48
N ASN A 122 5.42 -3.91 20.15
CA ASN A 122 4.57 -4.69 21.02
C ASN A 122 5.09 -6.14 21.11
N SER A 123 5.28 -6.64 22.33
CA SER A 123 5.86 -7.96 22.58
C SER A 123 5.02 -9.09 21.98
N LEU A 124 3.70 -9.06 22.18
CA LEU A 124 2.80 -10.09 21.70
C LEU A 124 2.74 -10.12 20.17
N VAL A 125 2.63 -8.95 19.54
CA VAL A 125 2.65 -8.81 18.07
C VAL A 125 3.95 -9.36 17.49
N ARG A 126 5.10 -9.06 18.12
CA ARG A 126 6.40 -9.57 17.68
C ARG A 126 6.50 -11.09 17.80
N THR A 127 6.08 -11.67 18.93
CA THR A 127 6.11 -13.11 19.13
C THR A 127 5.28 -13.84 18.08
N TYR A 128 4.07 -13.35 17.79
CA TYR A 128 3.25 -13.91 16.71
C TYR A 128 3.90 -13.72 15.33
N GLN A 129 4.54 -12.58 15.06
CA GLN A 129 5.23 -12.34 13.79
C GLN A 129 6.40 -13.33 13.58
N GLU A 130 7.18 -13.61 14.61
CA GLU A 130 8.27 -14.60 14.57
C GLU A 130 7.72 -16.02 14.35
N GLU A 131 6.64 -16.38 15.05
CA GLU A 131 5.98 -17.67 14.90
C GLU A 131 5.38 -17.86 13.51
N ILE A 132 4.76 -16.81 12.94
CA ILE A 132 4.26 -16.81 11.56
C ILE A 132 5.40 -17.05 10.58
N GLN A 133 6.55 -16.41 10.76
CA GLN A 133 7.71 -16.62 9.88
C GLN A 133 8.22 -18.07 9.98
N HIS A 134 8.30 -18.62 11.20
CA HIS A 134 8.70 -20.01 11.41
C HIS A 134 7.73 -20.99 10.73
N LEU A 135 6.43 -20.84 10.99
CA LEU A 135 5.41 -21.73 10.44
C LEU A 135 5.31 -21.60 8.92
N SER A 136 5.50 -20.39 8.39
CA SER A 136 5.55 -20.14 6.94
C SER A 136 6.74 -20.82 6.27
N ALA A 137 7.92 -20.81 6.90
CA ALA A 137 9.07 -21.55 6.41
C ALA A 137 8.79 -23.06 6.34
N ASN A 138 8.11 -23.62 7.34
CA ASN A 138 7.77 -25.04 7.36
C ASN A 138 6.65 -25.41 6.36
N ALA A 139 5.61 -24.58 6.26
CA ALA A 139 4.44 -24.84 5.43
C ALA A 139 4.72 -24.61 3.94
N TYR A 140 5.41 -23.51 3.60
CA TYR A 140 5.61 -23.06 2.21
C TYR A 140 7.06 -23.07 1.75
N GLY A 141 8.03 -23.27 2.66
CA GLY A 141 9.46 -23.16 2.33
C GLY A 141 9.96 -21.72 2.24
N ASN A 142 9.14 -20.74 2.64
CA ASN A 142 9.48 -19.32 2.61
C ASN A 142 9.00 -18.59 3.90
N PRO A 143 9.90 -18.14 4.78
CA PRO A 143 9.52 -17.43 6.01
C PRO A 143 8.85 -16.08 5.77
N ASN A 144 9.13 -15.43 4.63
CA ASN A 144 8.70 -14.06 4.36
C ASN A 144 7.42 -13.99 3.49
N ILE A 145 6.80 -15.12 3.18
CA ILE A 145 5.63 -15.18 2.28
C ILE A 145 4.44 -14.34 2.77
N LEU A 146 4.29 -14.17 4.08
CA LEU A 146 3.23 -13.37 4.71
C LEU A 146 3.70 -11.98 5.17
N GLN A 147 4.93 -11.57 4.86
CA GLN A 147 5.51 -10.33 5.42
C GLN A 147 4.72 -9.07 5.03
N GLU A 148 4.41 -8.91 3.75
CA GLU A 148 3.60 -7.79 3.25
C GLU A 148 2.19 -7.82 3.85
N LYS A 149 1.60 -9.01 3.98
CA LYS A 149 0.28 -9.21 4.55
C LYS A 149 0.23 -8.88 6.05
N MET A 150 1.27 -9.21 6.81
CA MET A 150 1.38 -8.79 8.21
C MET A 150 1.48 -7.25 8.33
N GLN A 151 2.18 -6.58 7.41
CA GLN A 151 2.21 -5.10 7.40
C GLN A 151 0.84 -4.51 7.04
N GLU A 152 0.10 -5.14 6.14
CA GLU A 152 -1.28 -4.76 5.80
C GLU A 152 -2.21 -4.89 7.03
N ILE A 153 -2.10 -6.00 7.77
CA ILE A 153 -2.86 -6.23 9.02
C ILE A 153 -2.52 -5.20 10.09
N GLN A 154 -1.24 -4.81 10.24
CA GLN A 154 -0.85 -3.74 11.17
C GLN A 154 -1.55 -2.41 10.86
N ARG A 155 -1.73 -2.08 9.57
CA ARG A 155 -2.45 -0.89 9.11
C ARG A 155 -3.96 -1.05 9.14
N ASN A 156 -4.48 -2.25 8.94
CA ASN A 156 -5.91 -2.54 8.98
C ASN A 156 -6.15 -3.97 9.48
N PRO A 157 -6.52 -4.15 10.76
CA PRO A 157 -6.77 -5.48 11.32
C PRO A 157 -7.86 -6.28 10.59
N ALA A 158 -8.82 -5.62 9.92
CA ALA A 158 -9.86 -6.30 9.16
C ALA A 158 -9.30 -7.11 7.97
N ALA A 159 -8.14 -6.72 7.44
CA ALA A 159 -7.45 -7.50 6.39
C ALA A 159 -6.99 -8.88 6.90
N GLY A 160 -6.82 -9.06 8.22
CA GLY A 160 -6.43 -10.33 8.82
C GLY A 160 -7.55 -11.36 8.79
N GLU A 161 -8.78 -10.93 9.02
CA GLU A 161 -9.98 -11.79 8.91
C GLU A 161 -10.16 -12.30 7.48
N GLU A 162 -10.03 -11.41 6.48
CA GLU A 162 -10.07 -11.78 5.06
C GLU A 162 -8.96 -12.77 4.69
N LEU A 163 -7.74 -12.49 5.14
CA LEU A 163 -6.58 -13.35 4.86
C LEU A 163 -6.74 -14.73 5.48
N SER A 164 -7.20 -14.80 6.72
CA SER A 164 -7.45 -16.06 7.43
C SER A 164 -8.47 -16.92 6.67
N TRP A 165 -9.61 -16.32 6.28
CA TRP A 165 -10.61 -17.01 5.48
C TRP A 165 -10.04 -17.51 4.16
N ARG A 166 -9.28 -16.66 3.44
CA ARG A 166 -8.68 -17.02 2.16
C ARG A 166 -7.67 -18.15 2.29
N MET A 167 -6.85 -18.15 3.33
CA MET A 167 -5.91 -19.24 3.60
C MET A 167 -6.64 -20.53 3.91
N ALA A 168 -7.64 -20.50 4.79
CA ALA A 168 -8.41 -21.68 5.15
C ALA A 168 -9.14 -22.30 3.95
N ALA A 169 -9.71 -21.46 3.07
CA ALA A 169 -10.40 -21.91 1.86
C ALA A 169 -9.45 -22.35 0.75
N TYR A 170 -8.32 -21.64 0.58
CA TYR A 170 -7.37 -21.85 -0.51
C TYR A 170 -5.91 -21.79 -0.01
N PRO A 171 -5.40 -22.87 0.62
CA PRO A 171 -4.06 -22.92 1.18
C PRO A 171 -2.94 -22.65 0.16
N GLU A 172 -3.16 -23.06 -1.10
CA GLU A 172 -2.17 -22.87 -2.17
C GLU A 172 -2.33 -21.53 -2.93
N SER A 173 -3.24 -20.64 -2.48
CA SER A 173 -3.44 -19.32 -3.12
C SER A 173 -2.29 -18.33 -2.91
N LEU A 174 -1.44 -18.57 -1.91
CA LEU A 174 -0.23 -17.79 -1.64
C LEU A 174 1.00 -18.42 -2.29
N ALA A 175 1.21 -19.72 -2.05
CA ALA A 175 2.22 -20.54 -2.70
C ALA A 175 1.89 -22.02 -2.55
N LYS A 176 2.62 -22.87 -3.27
CA LYS A 176 2.52 -24.32 -3.11
C LYS A 176 3.03 -24.76 -1.74
N LEU A 177 2.32 -25.66 -1.07
CA LEU A 177 2.80 -26.29 0.17
C LEU A 177 4.06 -27.12 -0.07
N SER A 178 4.94 -27.15 0.92
CA SER A 178 6.18 -27.94 0.90
C SER A 178 5.91 -29.43 0.71
N GLY A 179 6.89 -30.14 0.13
CA GLY A 179 6.77 -31.57 -0.15
C GLY A 179 5.88 -31.92 -1.35
N THR A 180 5.61 -33.21 -1.51
CA THR A 180 4.89 -33.76 -2.67
C THR A 180 3.68 -34.58 -2.26
N SER A 181 2.61 -34.44 -3.04
CA SER A 181 1.41 -35.28 -3.02
C SER A 181 1.17 -35.78 -4.43
N MET A 182 1.20 -37.11 -4.63
CA MET A 182 0.89 -37.73 -5.92
C MET A 182 -0.19 -38.78 -5.73
N PHE A 183 -1.27 -38.69 -6.49
CA PHE A 183 -2.42 -39.61 -6.42
C PHE A 183 -2.95 -39.83 -4.98
N GLY A 184 -2.94 -38.78 -4.14
CA GLY A 184 -3.39 -38.85 -2.74
C GLY A 184 -2.32 -39.33 -1.74
N PHE A 185 -1.17 -39.84 -2.20
CA PHE A 185 -0.06 -40.23 -1.33
C PHE A 185 0.83 -39.02 -1.03
N LYS A 186 0.85 -38.63 0.25
CA LYS A 186 1.65 -37.51 0.77
C LYS A 186 2.95 -38.00 1.38
N ASN A 187 4.07 -37.40 0.98
CA ASN A 187 5.35 -37.65 1.64
C ASN A 187 5.42 -36.98 3.03
N ARG A 188 6.43 -37.33 3.84
CA ARG A 188 6.57 -36.79 5.21
C ARG A 188 6.62 -35.25 5.22
N ALA A 189 7.38 -34.66 4.30
CA ALA A 189 7.49 -33.20 4.18
C ALA A 189 6.13 -32.55 3.91
N ARG A 190 5.28 -33.14 3.07
CA ARG A 190 3.93 -32.65 2.79
C ARG A 190 3.00 -32.75 3.99
N ARG A 191 3.04 -33.85 4.75
CA ARG A 191 2.23 -33.97 5.97
C ARG A 191 2.62 -32.93 7.01
N GLN A 192 3.92 -32.77 7.24
CA GLN A 192 4.44 -31.74 8.14
C GLN A 192 4.06 -30.34 7.66
N ALA A 193 4.12 -30.06 6.36
CA ALA A 193 3.71 -28.78 5.81
C ALA A 193 2.23 -28.46 6.08
N GLU A 194 1.35 -29.46 5.98
CA GLU A 194 -0.09 -29.32 6.26
C GLU A 194 -0.36 -29.11 7.75
N GLU A 195 0.33 -29.82 8.65
CA GLU A 195 0.23 -29.59 10.11
C GLU A 195 0.69 -28.18 10.49
N ASN A 196 1.83 -27.74 9.95
CA ASN A 196 2.33 -26.38 10.17
C ASN A 196 1.41 -25.33 9.54
N PHE A 197 0.76 -25.64 8.41
CA PHE A 197 -0.22 -24.75 7.79
C PHE A 197 -1.45 -24.57 8.68
N SER A 198 -1.98 -25.63 9.29
CA SER A 198 -3.07 -25.51 10.26
C SER A 198 -2.68 -24.64 11.46
N ALA A 199 -1.48 -24.84 12.01
CA ALA A 199 -0.94 -23.99 13.07
C ALA A 199 -0.78 -22.54 12.59
N LEU A 200 -0.31 -22.32 11.35
CA LEU A 200 -0.13 -21.00 10.76
C LEU A 200 -1.44 -20.21 10.69
N CYS A 201 -2.56 -20.84 10.30
CA CYS A 201 -3.88 -20.20 10.30
C CYS A 201 -4.27 -19.71 11.71
N VAL A 202 -4.14 -20.58 12.72
CA VAL A 202 -4.48 -20.23 14.12
C VAL A 202 -3.57 -19.11 14.64
N THR A 203 -2.27 -19.17 14.35
CA THR A 203 -1.31 -18.14 14.72
C THR A 203 -1.61 -16.81 14.03
N LEU A 204 -2.07 -16.83 12.79
CA LEU A 204 -2.48 -15.63 12.05
C LEU A 204 -3.74 -14.98 12.64
N ASP A 205 -4.71 -15.78 13.08
CA ASP A 205 -5.88 -15.27 13.81
C ASP A 205 -5.45 -14.60 15.12
N GLY A 206 -4.58 -15.27 15.88
CA GLY A 206 -4.00 -14.73 17.11
C GLY A 206 -3.22 -13.43 16.89
N TYR A 207 -2.44 -13.36 15.81
CA TYR A 207 -1.75 -12.15 15.39
C TYR A 207 -2.72 -11.00 15.10
N THR A 208 -3.78 -11.28 14.34
CA THR A 208 -4.78 -10.29 13.96
C THR A 208 -5.47 -9.70 15.19
N GLU A 209 -5.87 -10.55 16.14
CA GLU A 209 -6.48 -10.11 17.40
C GLU A 209 -5.48 -9.37 18.30
N ALA A 210 -4.21 -9.80 18.37
CA ALA A 210 -3.17 -9.10 19.11
C ALA A 210 -2.93 -7.68 18.57
N VAL A 211 -2.88 -7.51 17.25
CA VAL A 211 -2.75 -6.21 16.59
C VAL A 211 -3.98 -5.34 16.89
N LYS A 212 -5.19 -5.88 16.73
CA LYS A 212 -6.45 -5.19 16.99
C LYS A 212 -6.52 -4.69 18.44
N GLN A 213 -6.20 -5.55 19.41
CA GLN A 213 -6.17 -5.21 20.83
C GLN A 213 -5.11 -4.15 21.15
N ALA A 214 -3.90 -4.29 20.61
CA ALA A 214 -2.83 -3.32 20.84
C ALA A 214 -3.20 -1.94 20.28
N ARG A 215 -3.83 -1.89 19.09
CA ARG A 215 -4.34 -0.65 18.50
C ARG A 215 -5.44 -0.02 19.33
N GLU A 216 -6.43 -0.81 19.72
CA GLU A 216 -7.54 -0.34 20.55
C GLU A 216 -7.04 0.22 21.90
N SER A 217 -6.02 -0.43 22.50
CA SER A 217 -5.39 0.02 23.75
C SER A 217 -4.63 1.35 23.58
N LEU A 218 -3.88 1.48 22.48
CA LEU A 218 -3.18 2.72 22.11
C LEU A 218 -4.16 3.86 21.80
N SER A 219 -5.31 3.57 21.19
CA SER A 219 -6.33 4.58 20.88
C SER A 219 -7.17 4.97 22.10
N ARG A 220 -7.51 4.03 22.99
CA ARG A 220 -8.35 4.31 24.17
C ARG A 220 -7.58 4.91 25.33
N SER A 221 -6.37 4.41 25.59
CA SER A 221 -5.55 4.81 26.74
C SER A 221 -4.09 5.08 26.35
N PRO A 222 -3.84 6.06 25.45
CA PRO A 222 -2.50 6.35 24.92
C PRO A 222 -1.49 6.67 26.02
N GLU A 223 -1.87 7.43 27.05
CA GLU A 223 -0.97 7.79 28.15
C GLU A 223 -0.51 6.58 28.98
N GLN A 224 -1.37 5.59 29.15
CA GLN A 224 -1.05 4.39 29.92
C GLN A 224 -0.17 3.45 29.09
N GLU A 225 -0.52 3.25 27.81
CA GLU A 225 0.30 2.43 26.92
C GLU A 225 1.67 3.03 26.69
N LEU A 226 1.79 4.35 26.48
CA LEU A 226 3.09 5.01 26.39
C LEU A 226 3.96 4.74 27.62
N LYS A 227 3.39 4.80 28.84
CA LYS A 227 4.15 4.43 30.06
C LYS A 227 4.59 2.97 30.06
N ASN A 228 3.77 2.05 29.52
CA ASN A 228 4.15 0.65 29.38
C ASN A 228 5.34 0.51 28.43
N TYR A 229 5.30 1.16 27.26
CA TYR A 229 6.42 1.19 26.32
C TYR A 229 7.66 1.86 26.93
N GLU A 230 7.50 2.99 27.62
CA GLU A 230 8.61 3.68 28.30
C GLU A 230 9.29 2.80 29.34
N ARG A 231 8.52 1.96 30.06
CA ARG A 231 9.06 0.98 30.99
C ARG A 231 9.79 -0.16 30.28
N PHE A 232 9.28 -0.60 29.12
CA PHE A 232 9.82 -1.73 28.38
C PHE A 232 11.09 -1.37 27.59
N MET A 233 11.08 -0.27 26.84
CA MET A 233 12.18 0.11 25.94
C MET A 233 12.91 1.39 26.36
N GLY A 234 12.45 2.06 27.41
CA GLY A 234 13.05 3.29 27.92
C GLY A 234 12.41 4.55 27.33
N LYS A 235 12.29 5.59 28.17
CA LYS A 235 11.70 6.89 27.80
C LYS A 235 12.36 7.53 26.58
N SER A 236 13.68 7.45 26.49
CA SER A 236 14.42 8.01 25.36
C SER A 236 14.10 7.31 24.04
N ALA A 237 13.93 5.98 24.05
CA ALA A 237 13.61 5.22 22.85
C ALA A 237 12.18 5.48 22.37
N VAL A 238 11.22 5.58 23.30
CA VAL A 238 9.84 5.99 22.97
C VAL A 238 9.80 7.42 22.43
N ALA A 239 10.56 8.35 23.02
CA ALA A 239 10.65 9.71 22.53
C ALA A 239 11.29 9.78 21.13
N GLU A 240 12.33 8.98 20.86
CA GLU A 240 12.94 8.84 19.53
C GLU A 240 11.95 8.29 18.50
N LEU A 241 11.18 7.25 18.82
CA LEU A 241 10.16 6.69 17.93
C LEU A 241 9.05 7.68 17.58
N LEU A 242 8.67 8.52 18.55
CA LEU A 242 7.57 9.48 18.40
C LEU A 242 8.05 10.87 17.96
N LYS A 243 9.36 11.07 17.79
CA LYS A 243 9.86 12.26 17.10
C LYS A 243 9.37 12.17 15.66
N LYS A 244 8.50 13.11 15.26
CA LYS A 244 8.12 13.29 13.86
C LYS A 244 9.40 13.29 13.00
N PRO A 245 9.57 12.36 12.06
CA PRO A 245 10.74 12.33 11.22
C PRO A 245 10.58 13.44 10.19
N TYR A 246 11.02 14.66 10.52
CA TYR A 246 10.98 15.73 9.53
C TYR A 246 11.95 15.49 8.37
N HIS A 247 12.87 14.50 8.43
CA HIS A 247 13.88 14.34 7.38
C HIS A 247 14.46 12.93 7.12
N ARG A 248 13.80 11.81 7.49
CA ARG A 248 14.40 10.48 7.23
C ARG A 248 13.69 9.57 6.25
N GLU A 249 12.39 9.74 6.04
CA GLU A 249 11.63 8.88 5.11
C GLU A 249 11.24 9.55 3.81
N LYS A 250 11.37 10.89 3.71
CA LYS A 250 10.91 11.64 2.54
C LYS A 250 11.75 11.39 1.27
N GLU A 251 12.94 10.81 1.38
CA GLU A 251 13.76 10.47 0.20
C GLU A 251 13.41 9.08 -0.34
N SER A 252 13.17 8.08 0.51
CA SER A 252 12.83 6.72 0.08
C SER A 252 11.34 6.53 -0.25
N SER A 253 10.45 7.23 0.45
CA SER A 253 9.01 7.22 0.12
C SER A 253 8.73 8.08 -1.11
N SER A 254 9.45 9.20 -1.30
CA SER A 254 9.29 10.01 -2.51
C SER A 254 9.83 9.28 -3.73
N GLU A 255 10.97 8.60 -3.69
CA GLU A 255 11.48 7.85 -4.85
C GLU A 255 10.47 6.77 -5.31
N ALA A 256 9.93 6.00 -4.37
CA ALA A 256 8.94 4.97 -4.65
C ALA A 256 7.60 5.56 -5.13
N GLU A 257 7.13 6.64 -4.51
CA GLU A 257 5.89 7.32 -4.87
C GLU A 257 6.01 8.07 -6.20
N ILE A 258 7.15 8.70 -6.48
CA ILE A 258 7.53 9.29 -7.77
C ILE A 258 7.56 8.18 -8.82
N SER A 259 8.17 7.04 -8.54
CA SER A 259 8.19 5.90 -9.46
C SER A 259 6.78 5.40 -9.80
N ILE A 260 5.89 5.28 -8.81
CA ILE A 260 4.49 4.93 -9.03
C ILE A 260 3.79 6.01 -9.89
N GLN A 261 4.00 7.29 -9.60
CA GLN A 261 3.41 8.38 -10.37
C GLN A 261 3.92 8.43 -11.81
N ILE A 262 5.21 8.17 -12.06
CA ILE A 262 5.78 8.08 -13.41
C ILE A 262 5.16 6.90 -14.17
N HIS A 263 5.07 5.71 -13.56
CA HIS A 263 4.41 4.55 -14.17
C HIS A 263 2.94 4.82 -14.49
N GLN A 264 2.26 5.60 -13.65
CA GLN A 264 0.86 5.95 -13.86
C GLN A 264 0.65 7.05 -14.90
N HIS A 265 1.69 7.83 -15.22
CA HIS A 265 1.61 8.96 -16.12
C HIS A 265 1.19 8.54 -17.55
N SER A 266 0.20 9.24 -18.10
CA SER A 266 -0.46 8.88 -19.36
C SER A 266 0.51 8.80 -20.55
N LYS A 267 1.48 9.72 -20.62
CA LYS A 267 2.53 9.70 -21.67
C LYS A 267 3.42 8.47 -21.57
N VAL A 268 3.84 8.09 -20.36
CA VAL A 268 4.72 6.92 -20.13
C VAL A 268 3.99 5.64 -20.50
N LYS A 269 2.75 5.47 -20.06
CA LYS A 269 1.88 4.33 -20.45
C LYS A 269 1.70 4.24 -21.97
N ARG A 270 1.47 5.37 -22.63
CA ARG A 270 1.29 5.42 -24.08
C ARG A 270 2.55 4.94 -24.81
N HIS A 271 3.72 5.46 -24.45
CA HIS A 271 4.97 5.06 -25.10
C HIS A 271 5.36 3.61 -24.77
N HIS A 272 5.07 3.14 -23.55
CA HIS A 272 5.21 1.72 -23.20
C HIS A 272 4.36 0.82 -24.11
N ALA A 273 3.10 1.17 -24.33
CA ALA A 273 2.22 0.43 -25.24
C ALA A 273 2.71 0.49 -26.71
N GLN A 274 3.34 1.59 -27.13
CA GLN A 274 3.96 1.67 -28.46
C GLN A 274 5.15 0.72 -28.58
N ILE A 275 5.97 0.58 -27.54
CA ILE A 275 7.07 -0.40 -27.52
C ILE A 275 6.52 -1.81 -27.65
N GLN A 276 5.48 -2.17 -26.87
CA GLN A 276 4.84 -3.49 -26.95
C GLN A 276 4.28 -3.77 -28.36
N TYR A 277 3.59 -2.79 -28.95
CA TYR A 277 3.06 -2.89 -30.30
C TYR A 277 4.18 -3.13 -31.33
N TRP A 278 5.25 -2.36 -31.29
CA TRP A 278 6.33 -2.51 -32.25
C TRP A 278 7.17 -3.76 -32.00
N CYS A 279 7.33 -4.22 -30.75
CA CYS A 279 7.94 -5.51 -30.45
C CYS A 279 7.15 -6.65 -31.09
N LYS A 280 5.81 -6.61 -30.99
CA LYS A 280 4.93 -7.57 -31.66
C LYS A 280 5.06 -7.55 -33.17
N VAL A 281 5.19 -6.37 -33.78
CA VAL A 281 5.37 -6.21 -35.23
C VAL A 281 6.73 -6.73 -35.68
N VAL A 282 7.80 -6.37 -34.97
CA VAL A 282 9.19 -6.65 -35.35
C VAL A 282 9.56 -8.10 -35.06
N PHE A 283 9.21 -8.61 -33.88
CA PHE A 283 9.69 -9.91 -33.40
C PHE A 283 8.59 -10.95 -33.25
N GLY A 284 7.32 -10.55 -33.27
CA GLY A 284 6.17 -11.44 -33.09
C GLY A 284 5.79 -11.67 -31.63
N ASP A 285 6.47 -11.00 -30.69
CA ASP A 285 6.21 -11.06 -29.25
C ASP A 285 6.38 -9.66 -28.66
N GLU A 286 5.38 -9.25 -27.88
CA GLU A 286 5.23 -7.92 -27.29
C GLU A 286 6.09 -7.69 -26.05
N ASN A 287 6.59 -8.76 -25.41
CA ASN A 287 7.28 -8.68 -24.12
C ASN A 287 8.80 -8.89 -24.21
N ILE A 288 9.36 -9.06 -25.41
CA ILE A 288 10.80 -9.33 -25.60
C ILE A 288 11.71 -8.26 -24.96
N LEU A 289 11.28 -6.99 -25.02
CA LEU A 289 12.05 -5.89 -24.45
C LEU A 289 11.62 -5.51 -23.04
N GLN A 290 10.74 -6.27 -22.38
CA GLN A 290 10.18 -5.88 -21.08
C GLN A 290 11.28 -5.62 -20.03
N SER A 291 12.26 -6.52 -19.91
CA SER A 291 13.40 -6.33 -18.98
C SER A 291 14.23 -5.10 -19.32
N HIS A 292 14.40 -4.79 -20.61
CA HIS A 292 15.14 -3.62 -21.08
C HIS A 292 14.37 -2.33 -20.81
N VAL A 293 13.03 -2.37 -20.93
CA VAL A 293 12.15 -1.24 -20.60
C VAL A 293 12.16 -0.96 -19.10
N GLU A 294 12.21 -1.99 -18.26
CA GLU A 294 12.39 -1.83 -16.81
C GLU A 294 13.76 -1.21 -16.46
N VAL A 295 14.84 -1.68 -17.08
CA VAL A 295 16.18 -1.08 -16.92
C VAL A 295 16.19 0.38 -17.40
N LEU A 296 15.53 0.66 -18.52
CA LEU A 296 15.40 1.99 -19.08
C LEU A 296 14.55 2.92 -18.21
N PHE A 297 13.52 2.38 -17.56
CA PHE A 297 12.73 3.13 -16.59
C PHE A 297 13.59 3.59 -15.41
N GLN A 298 14.49 2.73 -14.91
CA GLN A 298 15.41 3.11 -13.84
C GLN A 298 16.43 4.14 -14.34
N ASN A 299 17.08 3.85 -15.46
CA ASN A 299 18.18 4.64 -16.03
C ASN A 299 17.89 5.03 -17.49
N PRO A 300 17.22 6.18 -17.74
CA PRO A 300 16.91 6.65 -19.09
C PRO A 300 18.14 6.89 -19.97
N GLU A 301 19.32 7.13 -19.39
CA GLU A 301 20.59 7.30 -20.10
C GLU A 301 21.03 6.04 -20.89
N MET A 302 20.51 4.87 -20.52
CA MET A 302 20.77 3.61 -21.23
C MET A 302 20.07 3.55 -22.60
N ILE A 303 19.25 4.54 -22.96
CA ILE A 303 18.52 4.57 -24.23
C ILE A 303 19.43 4.48 -25.44
N GLU A 304 20.55 5.20 -25.42
CA GLU A 304 21.47 5.24 -26.55
C GLU A 304 22.08 3.85 -26.80
N GLN A 305 22.46 3.16 -25.73
CA GLN A 305 23.00 1.81 -25.80
C GLN A 305 21.95 0.82 -26.36
N LEU A 306 20.71 0.90 -25.88
CA LEU A 306 19.62 0.05 -26.35
C LEU A 306 19.28 0.33 -27.83
N ALA A 307 19.23 1.59 -28.23
CA ALA A 307 19.01 2.01 -29.61
C ALA A 307 20.13 1.51 -30.54
N GLN A 308 21.39 1.63 -30.12
CA GLN A 308 22.54 1.10 -30.86
C GLN A 308 22.49 -0.42 -30.99
N GLN A 309 22.09 -1.14 -29.94
CA GLN A 309 21.93 -2.60 -29.99
C GLN A 309 20.79 -3.02 -30.94
N LEU A 310 19.64 -2.34 -30.87
CA LEU A 310 18.51 -2.59 -31.77
C LEU A 310 18.83 -2.27 -33.22
N ALA A 311 19.58 -1.20 -33.49
CA ALA A 311 19.98 -0.82 -34.84
C ALA A 311 21.09 -1.74 -35.40
N GLY A 312 22.07 -2.09 -34.57
CA GLY A 312 23.25 -2.85 -34.98
C GLY A 312 23.02 -4.36 -35.09
N ASN A 313 22.30 -4.95 -34.14
CA ASN A 313 22.00 -6.37 -34.15
C ASN A 313 20.64 -6.69 -33.48
N PRO A 314 19.51 -6.38 -34.13
CA PRO A 314 18.17 -6.63 -33.58
C PRO A 314 17.90 -8.12 -33.34
N GLN A 315 18.60 -9.01 -34.06
CA GLN A 315 18.46 -10.46 -33.91
C GLN A 315 19.09 -11.00 -32.62
N SER A 316 19.90 -10.20 -31.92
CA SER A 316 20.43 -10.54 -30.58
C SER A 316 19.33 -10.62 -29.52
N PHE A 317 18.25 -9.84 -29.68
CA PHE A 317 17.08 -9.88 -28.80
C PHE A 317 16.14 -11.01 -29.18
N HIS A 318 15.74 -11.05 -30.46
CA HIS A 318 14.87 -12.10 -30.97
C HIS A 318 14.89 -12.16 -32.50
N LYS A 319 14.47 -13.29 -33.08
CA LYS A 319 14.29 -13.40 -34.53
C LYS A 319 13.18 -12.47 -35.02
N TYR A 320 13.36 -11.88 -36.20
CA TYR A 320 12.30 -11.14 -36.87
C TYR A 320 11.06 -12.00 -37.13
N ALA A 321 9.89 -11.38 -37.00
CA ALA A 321 8.64 -11.96 -37.43
C ALA A 321 8.66 -12.28 -38.94
N GLY A 322 7.86 -13.26 -39.33
CA GLY A 322 7.77 -13.71 -40.73
C GLY A 322 8.96 -14.55 -41.20
N ARG A 323 8.96 -14.86 -42.50
CA ARG A 323 9.93 -15.78 -43.14
C ARG A 323 10.75 -15.03 -44.17
N ASN A 324 12.04 -15.35 -44.21
CA ASN A 324 12.96 -15.00 -45.29
C ASN A 324 13.58 -16.30 -45.79
N PHE A 325 13.34 -16.65 -47.05
CA PHE A 325 13.91 -17.82 -47.69
C PHE A 325 14.74 -17.38 -48.89
N CYS A 326 16.07 -17.53 -48.78
CA CYS A 326 17.03 -17.14 -49.82
C CYS A 326 16.85 -15.69 -50.34
N GLY A 327 16.50 -14.75 -49.45
CA GLY A 327 16.28 -13.34 -49.80
C GLY A 327 14.83 -12.98 -50.16
N LEU A 328 13.95 -13.96 -50.38
CA LEU A 328 12.52 -13.72 -50.55
C LEU A 328 11.84 -13.55 -49.20
N LYS A 329 11.39 -12.32 -48.93
CA LYS A 329 10.74 -11.90 -47.68
C LYS A 329 9.22 -11.89 -47.84
N ASN A 330 8.51 -12.58 -46.95
CA ASN A 330 7.05 -12.48 -46.90
C ASN A 330 6.59 -11.11 -46.36
N ARG A 331 5.29 -10.80 -46.47
CA ARG A 331 4.75 -9.50 -46.02
C ARG A 331 5.03 -9.22 -44.54
N ALA A 332 4.89 -10.23 -43.68
CA ALA A 332 5.21 -10.13 -42.26
C ALA A 332 6.68 -9.76 -42.03
N ARG A 333 7.62 -10.38 -42.76
CA ARG A 333 9.05 -10.06 -42.66
C ARG A 333 9.37 -8.64 -43.11
N ARG A 334 8.80 -8.19 -44.24
CA ARG A 334 8.99 -6.81 -44.71
C ARG A 334 8.43 -5.78 -43.72
N HIS A 335 7.28 -6.07 -43.12
CA HIS A 335 6.67 -5.20 -42.13
C HIS A 335 7.48 -5.16 -40.82
N ALA A 336 8.02 -6.29 -40.39
CA ALA A 336 8.90 -6.40 -39.23
C ALA A 336 10.19 -5.57 -39.40
N GLU A 337 10.83 -5.66 -40.57
CA GLU A 337 12.05 -4.90 -40.85
C GLU A 337 11.77 -3.38 -40.92
N ALA A 338 10.66 -2.96 -41.54
CA ALA A 338 10.26 -1.55 -41.57
C ALA A 338 9.80 -1.02 -40.20
N GLY A 339 9.32 -1.90 -39.32
CA GLY A 339 8.89 -1.56 -37.96
C GLY A 339 10.04 -1.31 -37.00
N LEU A 340 11.28 -1.70 -37.34
CA LEU A 340 12.41 -1.56 -36.42
C LEU A 340 12.73 -0.10 -36.09
N SER A 341 12.73 0.80 -37.08
CA SER A 341 12.96 2.23 -36.81
C SER A 341 11.92 2.79 -35.85
N HIS A 342 10.65 2.39 -36.03
CA HIS A 342 9.55 2.81 -35.17
C HIS A 342 9.67 2.23 -33.75
N LEU A 343 10.25 1.03 -33.60
CA LEU A 343 10.55 0.46 -32.29
C LEU A 343 11.65 1.26 -31.59
N ILE A 344 12.71 1.63 -32.29
CA ILE A 344 13.79 2.46 -31.76
C ILE A 344 13.22 3.83 -31.33
N ASP A 345 12.45 4.48 -32.21
CA ASP A 345 11.79 5.75 -31.91
C ASP A 345 10.83 5.64 -30.71
N ALA A 346 10.07 4.55 -30.60
CA ALA A 346 9.17 4.34 -29.46
C ALA A 346 9.93 4.19 -28.14
N THR A 347 11.11 3.56 -28.18
CA THR A 347 11.98 3.40 -27.03
C THR A 347 12.58 4.75 -26.61
N ASP A 348 12.99 5.57 -27.57
CA ASP A 348 13.52 6.92 -27.33
C ASP A 348 12.46 7.88 -26.75
N ASN A 349 11.25 7.85 -27.34
CA ASN A 349 10.12 8.60 -26.82
C ASN A 349 9.73 8.17 -25.40
N TYR A 350 9.84 6.88 -25.08
CA TYR A 350 9.60 6.39 -23.73
C TYR A 350 10.64 6.93 -22.73
N ALA A 351 11.93 6.84 -23.06
CA ALA A 351 13.00 7.37 -22.22
C ALA A 351 12.82 8.88 -21.97
N THR A 352 12.56 9.64 -23.04
CA THR A 352 12.29 11.07 -22.97
C THR A 352 11.08 11.38 -22.09
N ALA A 353 9.99 10.62 -22.23
CA ALA A 353 8.79 10.80 -21.41
C ALA A 353 9.05 10.50 -19.93
N VAL A 354 9.83 9.47 -19.61
CA VAL A 354 10.22 9.14 -18.24
C VAL A 354 11.06 10.28 -17.64
N THR A 355 12.07 10.77 -18.36
CA THR A 355 12.92 11.90 -17.91
C THR A 355 12.09 13.16 -17.67
N GLN A 356 11.23 13.55 -18.61
CA GLN A 356 10.38 14.74 -18.47
C GLN A 356 9.43 14.65 -17.28
N VAL A 357 8.81 13.49 -17.06
CA VAL A 357 7.91 13.30 -15.93
C VAL A 357 8.70 13.32 -14.63
N ARG A 358 9.85 12.66 -14.57
CA ARG A 358 10.75 12.68 -13.41
C ARG A 358 11.15 14.10 -13.04
N GLU A 359 11.62 14.90 -14.00
CA GLU A 359 11.97 16.31 -13.78
C GLU A 359 10.78 17.15 -13.32
N SER A 360 9.60 16.94 -13.92
CA SER A 360 8.40 17.70 -13.55
C SER A 360 7.95 17.43 -12.10
N LEU A 361 8.02 16.16 -11.67
CA LEU A 361 7.65 15.75 -10.32
C LEU A 361 8.67 16.25 -9.29
N SER A 362 9.97 16.16 -9.59
CA SER A 362 11.03 16.72 -8.73
C SER A 362 10.86 18.23 -8.53
N ARG A 363 10.52 18.96 -9.60
CA ARG A 363 10.28 20.41 -9.53
C ARG A 363 9.05 20.75 -8.68
N THR A 364 7.95 20.02 -8.84
CA THR A 364 6.74 20.23 -8.03
C THR A 364 7.01 19.95 -6.55
N GLN A 365 7.82 18.95 -6.22
CA GLN A 365 8.20 18.69 -4.82
C GLN A 365 9.06 19.82 -4.24
N GLN A 366 10.01 20.36 -4.99
CA GLN A 366 10.83 21.49 -4.56
C GLN A 366 9.98 22.74 -4.28
N THR A 367 9.06 23.09 -5.17
CA THR A 367 8.16 24.25 -4.99
C THR A 367 7.23 24.09 -3.78
N ASN A 368 6.74 22.88 -3.52
CA ASN A 368 5.90 22.60 -2.35
C ASN A 368 6.71 22.66 -1.03
N GLN A 369 8.00 22.33 -1.05
CA GLN A 369 8.88 22.50 0.12
C GLN A 369 9.12 23.98 0.42
N GLU A 370 9.45 24.78 -0.60
CA GLU A 370 9.67 26.23 -0.44
C GLU A 370 8.41 26.96 0.09
N HIS A 371 7.22 26.58 -0.38
CA HIS A 371 5.96 27.15 0.13
C HIS A 371 5.65 26.77 1.58
N ASN A 372 5.95 25.52 1.99
CA ASN A 372 5.75 25.10 3.37
C ASN A 372 6.72 25.79 4.33
N GLU A 373 8.00 25.93 3.97
CA GLU A 373 8.98 26.67 4.78
C GLU A 373 8.62 28.15 4.93
N THR A 374 8.11 28.76 3.86
CA THR A 374 7.66 30.16 3.89
C THR A 374 6.41 30.32 4.77
N SER A 375 5.48 29.37 4.72
CA SER A 375 4.28 29.36 5.55
C SER A 375 4.62 29.18 7.05
N GLU A 376 5.52 28.24 7.37
CA GLU A 376 6.00 28.02 8.74
C GLU A 376 6.75 29.25 9.30
N ARG A 377 7.60 29.91 8.49
CA ARG A 377 8.28 31.15 8.88
C ARG A 377 7.30 32.30 9.13
N THR A 378 6.22 32.37 8.37
CA THR A 378 5.17 33.40 8.54
C THR A 378 4.34 33.14 9.79
N GLN A 379 4.07 31.86 10.10
CA GLN A 379 3.36 31.45 11.32
C GLN A 379 4.17 31.72 12.60
N VAL A 380 5.48 31.46 12.58
CA VAL A 380 6.39 31.77 13.69
C VAL A 380 6.49 33.30 13.91
N LEU A 381 6.52 34.09 12.83
CA LEU A 381 6.55 35.56 12.93
C LEU A 381 5.25 36.13 13.55
N HIS A 382 4.10 35.58 13.16
CA HIS A 382 2.80 36.00 13.70
C HIS A 382 2.65 35.62 15.19
N GLN A 383 3.19 34.47 15.59
CA GLN A 383 3.18 34.04 16.98
C GLN A 383 4.09 34.94 17.85
N GLN A 384 5.26 35.37 17.36
CA GLN A 384 6.14 36.32 18.07
C GLN A 384 5.58 37.76 18.13
N GLN A 385 4.85 38.20 17.10
CA GLN A 385 4.17 39.51 17.13
C GLN A 385 2.99 39.54 18.10
N SER A 386 2.26 38.42 18.25
CA SER A 386 1.15 38.33 19.21
C SER A 386 1.60 38.38 20.68
N VAL A 387 2.80 37.89 20.98
CA VAL A 387 3.40 37.97 22.34
C VAL A 387 3.91 39.38 22.65
N SER A 388 4.37 40.12 21.63
CA SER A 388 4.93 41.47 21.81
C SER A 388 3.86 42.57 21.94
N GLN A 389 2.63 42.34 21.49
CA GLN A 389 1.54 43.32 21.59
C GLN A 389 0.71 43.24 22.87
N SER A 390 0.94 42.25 23.75
CA SER A 390 0.21 42.13 25.02
C SER A 390 0.80 42.99 26.17
N VAL A 391 1.84 43.80 25.92
CA VAL A 391 2.46 44.67 26.94
C VAL A 391 2.34 46.14 26.54
N GLN A 392 1.13 46.62 26.30
CA GLN A 392 0.81 48.05 26.37
C GLN A 392 -0.70 48.23 26.54
N ARG A 393 -1.13 48.14 27.81
CA ARG A 393 -2.45 48.57 28.25
C ARG A 393 -2.31 49.99 28.81
N PRO A 394 -3.08 50.99 28.34
CA PRO A 394 -3.10 52.31 28.97
C PRO A 394 -4.09 52.30 30.15
N ASP A 395 -3.64 52.79 31.31
CA ASP A 395 -4.48 53.06 32.48
C ASP A 395 -5.32 54.35 32.27
N PRO A 396 -6.59 54.41 32.73
CA PRO A 396 -7.42 55.60 32.61
C PRO A 396 -7.51 56.44 33.92
N SER A 397 -7.44 57.77 33.71
CA SER A 397 -8.04 58.88 34.49
C SER A 397 -7.38 59.28 35.82
N THR A 398 -7.13 60.56 36.17
CA THR A 398 -8.14 61.61 36.48
C THR A 398 -7.49 62.99 36.84
N VAL A 399 -8.20 64.12 36.57
CA VAL A 399 -8.33 65.39 37.38
C VAL A 399 -7.14 66.40 37.43
N THR A 400 -7.20 67.75 37.38
CA THR A 400 -8.15 68.88 37.06
C THR A 400 -7.35 70.24 37.07
N HIS A 401 -7.89 71.32 36.47
CA HIS A 401 -7.59 72.78 36.63
C HIS A 401 -6.24 73.29 36.07
N GLU A 402 -6.01 74.52 35.56
CA GLU A 402 -6.73 75.79 35.33
C GLU A 402 -5.81 76.68 34.45
N GLY A 403 -6.36 77.70 33.75
CA GLY A 403 -5.64 78.99 33.55
C GLY A 403 -4.89 79.28 32.23
N ALA A 404 -5.44 80.24 31.47
CA ALA A 404 -4.79 81.39 30.81
C ALA A 404 -3.74 81.21 29.67
N THR A 405 -4.11 81.74 28.50
CA THR A 405 -3.28 82.24 27.36
C THR A 405 -2.22 83.28 27.77
N PRO A 406 -1.13 83.57 26.98
CA PRO A 406 -1.16 83.78 25.52
C PRO A 406 0.09 83.40 24.65
N SER A 407 -0.16 83.30 23.33
CA SER A 407 0.61 83.76 22.14
C SER A 407 2.16 83.71 22.11
N THR A 408 2.75 83.10 21.06
CA THR A 408 3.53 83.76 19.97
C THR A 408 4.20 82.77 18.98
N GLN A 409 3.81 82.90 17.69
CA GLN A 409 4.52 82.76 16.39
C GLN A 409 5.66 81.76 16.12
N GLN A 410 5.53 80.98 15.03
CA GLN A 410 6.19 81.13 13.70
C GLN A 410 5.71 79.99 12.75
N ARG A 411 4.94 80.25 11.68
CA ARG A 411 5.30 80.30 10.22
C ARG A 411 6.16 79.11 9.74
N GLU A 412 5.89 78.42 8.62
CA GLU A 412 5.59 78.96 7.27
C GLU A 412 5.10 77.84 6.31
N THR A 413 4.21 78.21 5.39
CA THR A 413 3.67 77.44 4.25
C THR A 413 4.59 77.51 3.02
N ASP A 414 4.67 76.48 2.17
CA ASP A 414 4.84 76.73 0.73
C ASP A 414 4.28 75.65 -0.23
N PHE A 415 4.00 76.12 -1.45
CA PHE A 415 3.13 75.61 -2.50
C PHE A 415 3.82 74.75 -3.59
N ARG A 416 2.95 73.98 -4.27
CA ARG A 416 3.00 73.22 -5.55
C ARG A 416 3.85 73.78 -6.73
N PRO A 417 4.18 72.94 -7.74
CA PRO A 417 3.78 73.22 -9.15
C PRO A 417 3.23 71.96 -9.89
N ARG A 418 2.04 71.95 -10.53
CA ARG A 418 1.59 72.42 -11.87
C ARG A 418 2.00 71.45 -13.01
N LYS A 419 1.14 70.52 -13.48
CA LYS A 419 0.02 70.56 -14.47
C LYS A 419 0.43 70.82 -15.93
N THR A 420 0.19 69.82 -16.81
CA THR A 420 -0.28 69.85 -18.24
C THR A 420 -0.10 68.42 -18.81
N ALA A 421 -0.84 67.83 -19.74
CA ALA A 421 -2.16 67.99 -20.36
C ALA A 421 -2.42 66.65 -21.10
N ALA A 422 -3.65 66.14 -21.14
CA ALA A 422 -4.06 65.02 -22.00
C ALA A 422 -4.30 65.55 -23.45
N PRO A 423 -4.40 64.73 -24.53
CA PRO A 423 -5.54 63.81 -24.69
C PRO A 423 -5.40 62.55 -25.61
N LYS A 424 -6.37 61.63 -25.43
CA LYS A 424 -7.16 60.87 -26.42
C LYS A 424 -6.61 59.65 -27.21
N SER A 425 -7.31 58.54 -26.95
CA SER A 425 -7.93 57.57 -27.87
C SER A 425 -7.12 56.90 -29.01
N MET A 426 -7.15 55.58 -29.06
CA MET A 426 -8.11 54.84 -29.90
C MET A 426 -8.10 53.34 -29.53
N ALA A 427 -9.29 52.79 -29.37
CA ALA A 427 -9.56 51.37 -29.55
C ALA A 427 -9.77 51.12 -31.05
N PHE A 428 -9.29 49.99 -31.57
CA PHE A 428 -9.91 49.32 -32.69
C PHE A 428 -9.85 47.81 -32.45
N ALA A 429 -11.02 47.20 -32.51
CA ALA A 429 -11.20 45.79 -32.74
C ALA A 429 -11.13 45.52 -34.26
N SER A 430 -10.45 44.45 -34.64
CA SER A 430 -10.85 43.46 -35.66
C SER A 430 -9.86 42.31 -35.63
#